data_AF-A0A0V0RA39-F1
#
_entry.id   AF-A0A0V0RA39-F1
#
_cell.length_a   1.000
_cell.length_b   1.000
_cell.length_c   1.000
_cell.angle_alpha   90.00
_cell.angle_beta   90.00
_cell.angle_gamma   90.00
#
_symmetry.space_group_name_H-M   'P 1'
#
loop_
_entity.id
_entity.type
_entity.pdbx_description
1 polymer ?
#
loop_
_entity_poly.entity_id
_entity_poly.type
_entity_poly.pdbx_seq_one_letter_code
_entity_poly.pdbx_strand_id
1 'polypeptide(L)' 'MSATVYDDSFEFVADHPFLFFIFDSRSKAILFIGRFSGN' A
#
# COMPACT_ATOMS: atom_id res chain seq x y z
N MET A 1 -18.52 -21.23 26.97
CA MET A 1 -17.22 -20.75 26.45
C MET A 1 -17.46 -20.13 25.08
N SER A 2 -17.41 -18.80 24.95
CA SER A 2 -17.52 -18.14 23.64
C SER A 2 -16.11 -17.94 23.08
N ALA A 3 -15.84 -18.51 21.91
CA ALA A 3 -14.60 -18.23 21.19
C ALA A 3 -14.67 -16.80 20.65
N THR A 4 -13.76 -15.93 21.12
CA THR A 4 -13.51 -14.63 20.48
C THR A 4 -12.66 -14.88 19.24
N VAL A 5 -13.25 -14.76 18.06
CA VAL A 5 -12.50 -14.76 16.80
C VAL A 5 -11.72 -13.44 16.76
N TYR A 6 -10.39 -13.51 16.87
CA TYR A 6 -9.54 -12.36 16.57
C TYR A 6 -9.51 -12.22 15.04
N ASP A 7 -10.10 -11.14 14.56
CA ASP A 7 -9.99 -10.72 13.17
C ASP A 7 -8.55 -10.22 12.97
N ASP A 8 -7.74 -11.03 12.28
CA ASP A 8 -6.34 -10.71 11.97
C ASP A 8 -6.28 -9.75 10.77
N SER A 9 -7.09 -8.69 10.82
CA SER A 9 -7.13 -7.67 9.78
C SER A 9 -5.98 -6.69 9.99
N PHE A 10 -5.19 -6.54 8.94
CA PHE A 10 -4.09 -5.60 8.88
C PHE A 10 -4.52 -4.36 8.08
N GLU A 11 -4.35 -3.18 8.68
CA GLU A 11 -4.59 -1.90 8.02
C GLU A 11 -3.28 -1.30 7.49
N PHE A 12 -3.27 -0.94 6.21
CA PHE A 12 -2.15 -0.19 5.63
C PHE A 12 -2.44 1.32 5.71
N VAL A 13 -1.67 2.02 6.54
CA VAL A 13 -1.79 3.48 6.74
C VAL A 13 -0.60 4.20 6.10
N ALA A 14 -0.88 5.03 5.09
CA ALA A 14 0.13 5.82 4.37
C ALA A 14 0.18 7.28 4.88
N ASP A 15 0.39 7.46 6.18
CA ASP A 15 0.42 8.75 6.88
C ASP A 15 1.82 9.38 7.01
N HIS A 16 2.83 8.76 6.39
CA HIS A 16 4.23 9.19 6.39
C HIS A 16 4.85 8.98 4.98
N PRO A 17 6.06 9.48 4.69
CA PRO A 17 6.63 9.40 3.35
C PRO A 17 6.69 7.97 2.80
N PHE A 18 6.20 7.78 1.57
CA PHE A 18 6.15 6.48 0.91
C PHE A 18 6.60 6.57 -0.56
N LEU A 19 7.00 5.42 -1.10
CA LEU A 19 7.28 5.25 -2.52
C LEU A 19 6.03 4.75 -3.22
N PHE A 20 5.79 5.24 -4.43
CA PHE A 20 4.70 4.78 -5.27
C PHE A 20 5.15 4.64 -6.72
N PHE A 21 4.44 3.81 -7.47
CA PHE A 21 4.59 3.72 -8.91
C PHE A 21 3.26 3.35 -9.56
N ILE A 22 3.08 3.76 -10.80
CA ILE A 22 1.98 3.33 -11.67
C ILE A 22 2.60 2.41 -12.71
N PHE A 23 2.08 1.19 -12.81
CA PHE A 23 2.67 0.11 -13.59
C PHE A 23 1.68 -0.44 -14.61
N ASP A 24 2.10 -0.55 -15.87
CA ASP A 24 1.38 -1.34 -16.86
C ASP A 24 1.74 -2.81 -16.72
N SER A 25 0.77 -3.60 -16.24
CA SER A 25 0.96 -5.03 -15.98
C SER A 25 1.18 -5.88 -17.21
N ARG A 26 0.78 -5.39 -18.40
CA ARG A 26 0.95 -6.11 -19.68
C ARG A 26 2.35 -5.92 -20.25
N SER A 27 2.79 -4.67 -20.45
CA SER A 27 4.13 -4.38 -20.95
C SER A 27 5.24 -4.54 -19.90
N LYS A 28 4.87 -4.67 -18.63
CA LYS A 28 5.79 -4.67 -17.47
C LYS A 28 6.57 -3.36 -17.34
N ALA A 29 6.04 -2.27 -17.89
CA ALA A 29 6.66 -0.95 -17.81
C ALA A 29 6.16 -0.16 -16.59
N ILE A 30 7.08 0.55 -15.94
CA ILE A 30 6.73 1.59 -14.97
C ILE A 30 6.38 2.85 -15.76
N LEU A 31 5.13 3.30 -15.64
CA LEU A 31 4.65 4.51 -16.32
C LEU A 31 5.02 5.76 -15.53
N PHE A 32 4.94 5.69 -14.20
CA PHE A 32 5.29 6.76 -13.28
C PHE A 32 5.90 6.17 -12.01
N ILE A 33 6.86 6.86 -11.41
CA ILE A 33 7.46 6.50 -10.11
C ILE A 33 7.78 7.77 -9.33
N GLY A 34 7.61 7.72 -8.02
CA GLY A 34 7.90 8.86 -7.16
C GLY A 34 7.97 8.52 -5.69
N ARG A 35 8.46 9.51 -4.93
CA ARG A 35 8.38 9.54 -3.46
C ARG A 35 7.41 10.65 -3.09
N PHE A 36 6.41 10.32 -2.29
CA PHE A 36 5.57 11.33 -1.64
C PHE A 36 6.15 11.61 -0.26
N SER A 37 6.33 12.88 0.11
CA SER A 37 6.95 13.25 1.39
C SER A 37 6.19 14.31 2.19
N GLY A 38 5.00 14.72 1.73
CA GLY A 38 4.28 15.87 2.30
C GLY A 38 5.07 17.18 2.19
N ASN A 39 4.44 18.31 2.50
CA ASN A 39 5.10 19.59 2.73
C ASN A 39 4.94 19.96 4.22
#